data_AF-A0A2G5XE24-F1
#
_entry.id   AF-A0A2G5XE24-F1
#
_cell.length_a   1.000
_cell.length_b   1.000
_cell.length_c   1.000
_cell.angle_alpha   90.00
_cell.angle_beta   90.00
_cell.angle_gamma   90.00
#
_symmetry.space_group_name_H-M   'P 1'
#
loop_
_entity.id
_entity.type
_entity.pdbx_description
1 polymer ?
#
loop_
_entity_poly.entity_id
_entity_poly.type
_entity_poly.pdbx_seq_one_letter_code
_entity_poly.pdbx_strand_id
1 'polypeptide(L)'
;MRNLQQTDERTHQHALLHVLYNQAEQLRGKPIYQGFHQLVRKLMQDGLYGQWIHSYSANEIKWLGLQIKAERDQLLSIEQLQQYMSEFITSDYSDQRIGLPQERLMLIAMAAMQNEEIARLKKVHDAYWILSQGYITLPDDVMTFFGKTFHQRHAKVPPHTMHLTDSRIPAFLSSKVKEKHIFVPDQFMEQVKACGSWLLFDRSPHQVSTHSLVKKKVSAIGLMKQLLASEGVVLHFSQVVHARADALDSHIQLDRVVQRTDLASVCTILIRLLSGIEDVWNYSCRIKVAGWEATIAHQRIGLHSEAAVDYIEKASNEINSHLETAAFQSGKKIPLRKASDVMNRSAYPATKHQQFSMIDRVMAEQRYTDLGGSVTLEKSLLIETAELSQLLMKAWSCGVLEVQLV
;
A
#
# COMPACT_ATOMS: atom_id res chain seq x y z
N MET A 1 -11.88 -25.25 -13.73
CA MET A 1 -10.51 -24.89 -13.30
C MET A 1 -10.51 -23.95 -12.09
N ARG A 2 -11.19 -22.79 -12.09
CA ARG A 2 -11.23 -21.88 -10.92
C ARG A 2 -11.74 -22.49 -9.60
N ASN A 3 -12.80 -23.31 -9.63
CA ASN A 3 -13.29 -23.98 -8.42
C ASN A 3 -12.31 -25.02 -7.87
N LEU A 4 -11.56 -25.73 -8.72
CA LEU A 4 -10.53 -26.68 -8.29
C LEU A 4 -9.34 -25.93 -7.67
N GLN A 5 -8.91 -24.83 -8.29
CA GLN A 5 -7.82 -23.98 -7.76
C GLN A 5 -8.20 -23.33 -6.43
N GLN A 6 -9.41 -22.80 -6.28
CA GLN A 6 -9.89 -22.26 -4.99
C GLN A 6 -10.03 -23.32 -3.90
N THR A 7 -10.39 -24.56 -4.28
CA THR A 7 -10.48 -25.68 -3.33
C THR A 7 -9.08 -26.12 -2.90
N ASP A 8 -8.12 -26.12 -3.82
CA ASP A 8 -6.73 -26.48 -3.55
C ASP A 8 -6.05 -25.41 -2.66
N GLU A 9 -6.22 -24.12 -2.98
CA GLU A 9 -5.73 -23.01 -2.15
C GLU A 9 -6.29 -23.06 -0.72
N ARG A 10 -7.59 -23.31 -0.55
CA ARG A 10 -8.19 -23.45 0.79
C ARG A 10 -7.61 -24.64 1.56
N THR A 11 -7.34 -25.75 0.87
CA THR A 11 -6.70 -26.92 1.49
C THR A 11 -5.30 -26.58 1.99
N HIS A 12 -4.49 -25.91 1.16
CA HIS A 12 -3.15 -25.48 1.53
C HIS A 12 -3.14 -24.45 2.67
N GLN A 13 -4.07 -23.50 2.64
CA GLN A 13 -4.27 -22.52 3.71
C GLN A 13 -4.59 -23.20 5.05
N HIS A 14 -5.55 -24.14 5.07
CA HIS A 14 -5.88 -24.89 6.28
C HIS A 14 -4.72 -25.72 6.80
N ALA A 15 -3.95 -26.35 5.91
CA ALA A 15 -2.76 -27.11 6.29
C ALA A 15 -1.70 -26.19 6.95
N LEU A 16 -1.47 -25.00 6.38
CA LEU A 16 -0.52 -24.04 6.93
C LEU A 16 -0.96 -23.50 8.30
N LEU A 17 -2.25 -23.20 8.48
CA LEU A 17 -2.81 -22.82 9.79
C LEU A 17 -2.63 -23.94 10.82
N HIS A 18 -2.89 -25.18 10.44
CA HIS A 18 -2.71 -26.33 11.32
C HIS A 18 -1.25 -26.50 11.76
N VAL A 19 -0.29 -26.29 10.85
CA VAL A 19 1.15 -26.29 11.18
C VAL A 19 1.48 -25.18 12.18
N LEU A 20 1.04 -23.95 11.91
CA LEU A 20 1.25 -22.80 12.80
C LEU A 20 0.67 -23.05 14.20
N TYR A 21 -0.56 -23.57 14.26
CA TYR A 21 -1.25 -23.87 15.52
C TYR A 21 -0.53 -24.95 16.32
N ASN A 22 -0.17 -26.07 15.69
CA ASN A 22 0.55 -27.14 16.38
C ASN A 22 1.90 -26.66 16.94
N GLN A 23 2.64 -25.85 16.18
CA GLN A 23 3.89 -25.27 16.66
C GLN A 23 3.67 -24.36 17.87
N ALA A 24 2.66 -23.49 17.82
CA ALA A 24 2.34 -22.60 18.93
C ALA A 24 1.88 -23.37 20.18
N GLU A 25 1.06 -24.41 20.03
CA GLU A 25 0.60 -25.23 21.15
C GLU A 25 1.74 -26.03 21.79
N GLN A 26 2.63 -26.62 20.98
CA GLN A 26 3.82 -27.34 21.45
C GLN A 26 4.75 -26.42 22.25
N LEU A 27 5.01 -25.20 21.76
CA LEU A 27 5.87 -24.22 22.42
C LEU A 27 5.26 -23.68 23.72
N ARG A 28 3.93 -23.49 23.76
CA ARG A 28 3.25 -22.85 24.89
C ARG A 28 2.70 -23.83 25.92
N GLY A 29 2.54 -25.11 25.56
CA GLY A 29 1.86 -26.12 26.38
C GLY A 29 0.39 -25.79 26.65
N LYS A 30 -0.26 -25.03 25.76
CA LYS A 30 -1.63 -24.57 25.90
C LYS A 30 -2.35 -24.58 24.55
N PRO A 31 -3.67 -24.75 24.52
CA PRO A 31 -4.44 -24.62 23.29
C PRO A 31 -4.27 -23.24 22.65
N ILE A 32 -4.41 -23.17 21.33
CA ILE A 32 -4.34 -21.91 20.59
C ILE A 32 -5.25 -20.83 21.17
N TYR A 33 -4.77 -19.59 21.15
CA TYR A 33 -5.48 -18.41 21.65
C TYR A 33 -5.93 -18.46 23.12
N GLN A 34 -5.51 -19.46 23.90
CA GLN A 34 -5.73 -19.50 25.33
C GLN A 34 -4.58 -18.84 26.09
N GLY A 35 -4.93 -18.09 27.13
CA GLY A 35 -3.95 -17.48 28.02
C GLY A 35 -3.24 -16.25 27.45
N PHE A 36 -3.95 -15.44 26.65
CA PHE A 36 -3.44 -14.18 26.10
C PHE A 36 -2.77 -13.29 27.15
N HIS A 37 -3.36 -13.13 28.35
CA HIS A 37 -2.75 -12.36 29.43
C HIS A 37 -1.38 -12.92 29.88
N GLN A 38 -1.19 -14.25 29.92
CA GLN A 38 0.12 -14.83 30.22
C GLN A 38 1.12 -14.55 29.09
N LEU A 39 0.68 -14.63 27.83
CA LEU A 39 1.52 -14.28 26.68
C LEU A 39 1.97 -12.82 26.76
N VAL A 40 1.05 -11.87 26.95
CA VAL A 40 1.38 -10.44 27.07
C VAL A 40 2.36 -10.17 28.20
N ARG A 41 2.17 -10.82 29.35
CA ARG A 41 3.11 -10.73 30.48
C ARG A 41 4.49 -11.24 30.10
N LYS A 42 4.59 -12.40 29.45
CA LYS A 42 5.87 -12.97 28.97
C LYS A 42 6.55 -12.02 27.99
N LEU A 43 5.82 -11.55 26.98
CA LEU A 43 6.31 -10.60 25.97
C LEU A 43 6.90 -9.32 26.58
N MET A 44 6.27 -8.81 27.65
CA MET A 44 6.76 -7.66 28.41
C MET A 44 8.00 -8.00 29.26
N GLN A 45 7.99 -9.14 29.96
CA GLN A 45 9.11 -9.60 30.79
C GLN A 45 10.38 -9.89 29.98
N ASP A 46 10.20 -10.46 28.79
CA ASP A 46 11.28 -10.72 27.83
C ASP A 46 11.74 -9.43 27.13
N GLY A 47 11.12 -8.28 27.42
CA GLY A 47 11.48 -7.01 26.82
C GLY A 47 11.21 -6.94 25.31
N LEU A 48 10.29 -7.75 24.80
CA LEU A 48 9.91 -7.79 23.37
C LEU A 48 8.85 -6.74 23.03
N TYR A 49 8.13 -6.24 24.04
CA TYR A 49 7.10 -5.21 23.91
C TYR A 49 7.33 -4.03 24.85
N GLY A 50 6.95 -2.84 24.38
CA GLY A 50 7.17 -1.60 25.11
C GLY A 50 6.32 -1.45 26.37
N GLN A 51 6.64 -0.42 27.16
CA GLN A 51 5.98 -0.12 28.43
C GLN A 51 4.49 0.26 28.32
N TRP A 52 3.99 0.52 27.11
CA TRP A 52 2.58 0.81 26.83
C TRP A 52 1.61 -0.24 27.39
N ILE A 53 2.07 -1.49 27.55
CA ILE A 53 1.28 -2.57 28.16
C ILE A 53 0.82 -2.19 29.58
N HIS A 54 1.60 -1.40 30.32
CA HIS A 54 1.25 -0.94 31.67
C HIS A 54 0.02 -0.02 31.71
N SER A 55 -0.40 0.53 30.56
CA SER A 55 -1.65 1.27 30.43
C SER A 55 -2.88 0.38 30.64
N TYR A 56 -2.73 -0.95 30.59
CA TYR A 56 -3.79 -1.94 30.77
C TYR A 56 -3.59 -2.78 32.03
N SER A 57 -4.65 -2.89 32.83
CA SER A 57 -4.70 -3.82 33.96
C SER A 57 -4.77 -5.28 33.50
N ALA A 58 -4.40 -6.20 34.38
CA ALA A 58 -4.47 -7.64 34.11
C ALA A 58 -5.89 -8.10 33.72
N ASN A 59 -6.93 -7.50 34.31
CA ASN A 59 -8.33 -7.84 34.00
C ASN A 59 -8.76 -7.32 32.62
N GLU A 60 -8.30 -6.13 32.23
CA GLU A 60 -8.53 -5.60 30.89
C GLU A 60 -7.89 -6.48 29.82
N ILE A 61 -6.62 -6.90 30.02
CA ILE A 61 -5.93 -7.78 29.08
C ILE A 61 -6.64 -9.14 28.97
N LYS A 62 -7.10 -9.70 30.09
CA LYS A 62 -7.92 -10.93 30.07
C LYS A 62 -9.21 -10.74 29.28
N TRP A 63 -9.93 -9.64 29.51
CA TRP A 63 -11.17 -9.33 28.80
C TRP A 63 -10.94 -9.19 27.29
N LEU A 64 -9.87 -8.50 26.90
CA LEU A 64 -9.45 -8.36 25.50
C LEU A 64 -9.08 -9.71 24.88
N GLY A 65 -8.39 -10.57 25.62
CA GLY A 65 -8.10 -11.93 25.19
C GLY A 65 -9.36 -12.74 24.85
N LEU A 66 -10.46 -12.53 25.58
CA LEU A 66 -11.75 -13.18 25.28
C LEU A 66 -12.42 -12.67 23.99
N GLN A 67 -12.01 -11.50 23.49
CA GLN A 67 -12.54 -10.94 22.25
C GLN A 67 -11.87 -11.53 21.00
N ILE A 68 -10.72 -12.19 21.15
CA ILE A 68 -9.99 -12.79 20.05
C ILE A 68 -10.82 -13.91 19.40
N LYS A 69 -10.93 -13.88 18.08
CA LYS A 69 -11.67 -14.85 17.25
C LYS A 69 -10.70 -15.64 16.37
N ALA A 70 -10.34 -16.83 16.82
CA ALA A 70 -9.40 -17.72 16.13
C ALA A 70 -9.83 -18.03 14.70
N GLU A 71 -11.13 -18.21 14.47
CA GLU A 71 -11.72 -18.50 13.17
C GLU A 71 -11.42 -17.43 12.10
N ARG A 72 -11.05 -16.21 12.51
CA ARG A 72 -10.69 -15.12 11.58
C ARG A 72 -9.33 -15.32 10.92
N ASP A 73 -8.49 -16.22 11.42
CA ASP A 73 -7.27 -16.60 10.69
C ASP A 73 -7.57 -17.22 9.32
N GLN A 74 -8.76 -17.80 9.15
CA GLN A 74 -9.22 -18.34 7.87
C GLN A 74 -9.51 -17.24 6.83
N LEU A 75 -9.51 -15.95 7.22
CA LEU A 75 -9.68 -14.82 6.31
C LEU A 75 -8.37 -14.37 5.65
N LEU A 76 -7.23 -14.90 6.11
CA LEU A 76 -5.90 -14.62 5.57
C LEU A 76 -5.65 -15.48 4.33
N SER A 77 -5.13 -14.88 3.25
CA SER A 77 -4.61 -15.67 2.13
C SER A 77 -3.36 -16.47 2.53
N ILE A 78 -2.92 -17.39 1.67
CA ILE A 78 -1.69 -18.15 1.91
C ILE A 78 -0.50 -17.20 2.01
N GLU A 79 -0.39 -16.21 1.13
CA GLU A 79 0.70 -15.23 1.12
C GLU A 79 0.68 -14.40 2.40
N GLN A 80 -0.51 -13.94 2.83
CA GLN A 80 -0.64 -13.20 4.08
C GLN A 80 -0.23 -14.07 5.26
N LEU A 81 -0.70 -15.32 5.32
CA LEU A 81 -0.37 -16.23 6.41
C LEU A 81 1.14 -16.51 6.47
N GLN A 82 1.79 -16.72 5.33
CA GLN A 82 3.24 -16.83 5.23
C GLN A 82 3.94 -15.58 5.75
N GLN A 83 3.49 -14.39 5.37
CA GLN A 83 4.05 -13.12 5.85
C GLN A 83 3.85 -12.94 7.37
N TYR A 84 2.69 -13.34 7.91
CA TYR A 84 2.49 -13.35 9.36
C TYR A 84 3.50 -14.27 10.06
N MET A 85 3.71 -15.47 9.52
CA MET A 85 4.63 -16.45 10.09
C MET A 85 6.09 -16.01 9.99
N SER A 86 6.48 -15.34 8.90
CA SER A 86 7.86 -14.92 8.68
C SER A 86 8.21 -13.59 9.35
N GLU A 87 7.29 -12.62 9.41
CA GLU A 87 7.63 -11.23 9.74
C GLU A 87 6.77 -10.62 10.86
N PHE A 88 5.44 -10.81 10.83
CA PHE A 88 4.56 -10.00 11.67
C PHE A 88 4.40 -10.52 13.10
N ILE A 89 4.23 -11.84 13.28
CA ILE A 89 4.09 -12.40 14.62
C ILE A 89 5.39 -12.24 15.40
N THR A 90 5.29 -12.15 16.73
CA THR A 90 6.46 -11.93 17.57
C THR A 90 7.32 -13.17 17.67
N SER A 91 8.62 -12.95 17.62
CA SER A 91 9.67 -13.93 17.82
C SER A 91 10.43 -13.59 19.09
N ASP A 92 10.89 -14.59 19.82
CA ASP A 92 11.86 -14.36 20.88
C ASP A 92 13.29 -14.14 20.32
N TYR A 93 14.26 -13.92 21.21
CA TYR A 93 15.66 -13.72 20.85
C TYR A 93 16.34 -14.94 20.21
N SER A 94 15.71 -16.11 20.27
CA SER A 94 16.18 -17.35 19.62
C SER A 94 15.45 -17.60 18.29
N ASP A 95 14.78 -16.58 17.74
CA ASP A 95 13.99 -16.62 16.52
C ASP A 95 12.77 -17.57 16.58
N GLN A 96 12.38 -18.03 17.77
CA GLN A 96 11.19 -18.87 17.92
C GLN A 96 9.93 -18.03 17.86
N ARG A 97 8.99 -18.40 16.97
CA ARG A 97 7.71 -17.72 16.83
C ARG A 97 6.82 -18.03 18.03
N ILE A 98 6.57 -17.01 18.84
CA ILE A 98 5.82 -17.12 20.09
C ILE A 98 4.44 -16.48 20.02
N GLY A 99 4.07 -15.79 18.94
CA GLY A 99 2.78 -15.13 18.73
C GLY A 99 1.88 -15.86 17.72
N LEU A 100 0.60 -15.46 17.66
CA LEU A 100 -0.36 -15.85 16.63
C LEU A 100 -0.94 -14.62 15.91
N PRO A 101 -1.51 -14.76 14.69
CA PRO A 101 -1.97 -13.61 13.91
C PRO A 101 -3.02 -12.75 14.63
N GLN A 102 -4.06 -13.35 15.23
CA GLN A 102 -5.07 -12.53 15.95
C GLN A 102 -4.53 -11.87 17.21
N GLU A 103 -3.55 -12.48 17.89
CA GLU A 103 -2.88 -11.87 19.04
C GLU A 103 -2.05 -10.67 18.59
N ARG A 104 -1.38 -10.77 17.44
CA ARG A 104 -0.63 -9.66 16.86
C ARG A 104 -1.55 -8.47 16.55
N LEU A 105 -2.71 -8.74 15.94
CA LEU A 105 -3.71 -7.71 15.65
C LEU A 105 -4.28 -7.08 16.92
N MET A 106 -4.58 -7.89 17.95
CA MET A 106 -5.04 -7.39 19.24
C MET A 106 -3.98 -6.48 19.90
N LEU A 107 -2.71 -6.89 19.89
CA LEU A 107 -1.60 -6.11 20.44
C LEU A 107 -1.41 -4.77 19.72
N ILE A 108 -1.58 -4.72 18.38
CA ILE A 108 -1.58 -3.46 17.62
C ILE A 108 -2.74 -2.57 18.06
N ALA A 109 -3.96 -3.12 18.14
CA ALA A 109 -5.14 -2.37 18.55
C ALA A 109 -4.99 -1.80 19.98
N MET A 110 -4.43 -2.58 20.90
CA MET A 110 -4.13 -2.13 22.26
C MET A 110 -3.09 -1.00 22.27
N ALA A 111 -1.97 -1.17 21.58
CA ALA A 111 -0.92 -0.16 21.54
C ALA A 111 -1.41 1.17 20.92
N ALA A 112 -2.27 1.11 19.89
CA ALA A 112 -2.80 2.31 19.23
C ALA A 112 -3.81 3.05 20.11
N MET A 113 -4.59 2.34 20.92
CA MET A 113 -5.63 2.93 21.77
C MET A 113 -5.16 3.17 23.21
N GLN A 114 -3.87 3.01 23.52
CA GLN A 114 -3.35 3.05 24.89
C GLN A 114 -3.69 4.34 25.65
N ASN A 115 -3.76 5.46 24.91
CA ASN A 115 -4.00 6.82 25.42
C ASN A 115 -5.47 7.26 25.31
N GLU A 116 -6.38 6.39 24.87
CA GLU A 116 -7.81 6.72 24.83
C GLU A 116 -8.40 6.76 26.25
N GLU A 117 -9.04 7.86 26.64
CA GLU A 117 -9.60 8.02 27.99
C GLU A 117 -11.05 7.54 28.09
N ILE A 118 -11.83 7.71 27.01
CA ILE A 118 -13.26 7.39 26.97
C ILE A 118 -13.48 6.07 26.24
N ALA A 119 -14.14 5.12 26.88
CA ALA A 119 -14.51 3.82 26.29
C ALA A 119 -13.33 3.09 25.61
N ARG A 120 -12.12 3.20 26.19
CA ARG A 120 -10.86 2.66 25.63
C ARG A 120 -10.97 1.22 25.17
N LEU A 121 -11.48 0.33 26.01
CA LEU A 121 -11.59 -1.10 25.69
C LEU A 121 -12.54 -1.37 24.52
N LYS A 122 -13.61 -0.59 24.40
CA LYS A 122 -14.50 -0.66 23.24
C LYS A 122 -13.75 -0.26 21.97
N LYS A 123 -12.97 0.82 22.02
CA LYS A 123 -12.17 1.28 20.87
C LYS A 123 -11.07 0.29 20.49
N VAL A 124 -10.43 -0.36 21.47
CA VAL A 124 -9.50 -1.49 21.22
C VAL A 124 -10.23 -2.63 20.51
N HIS A 125 -11.39 -3.04 21.02
CA HIS A 125 -12.20 -4.09 20.41
C HIS A 125 -12.60 -3.74 18.96
N ASP A 126 -13.05 -2.50 18.73
CA ASP A 126 -13.48 -2.03 17.41
C ASP A 126 -12.30 -1.99 16.42
N ALA A 127 -11.14 -1.51 16.86
CA ALA A 127 -9.91 -1.54 16.07
C ALA A 127 -9.46 -2.97 15.75
N TYR A 128 -9.48 -3.87 16.74
CA TYR A 128 -9.23 -5.30 16.51
C TYR A 128 -10.23 -5.89 15.53
N TRP A 129 -11.51 -5.51 15.60
CA TRP A 129 -12.55 -6.01 14.71
C TRP A 129 -12.29 -5.63 13.25
N ILE A 130 -12.02 -4.35 12.93
CA ILE A 130 -11.76 -3.98 11.52
C ILE A 130 -10.48 -4.61 10.96
N LEU A 131 -9.47 -4.79 11.82
CA LEU A 131 -8.21 -5.46 11.47
C LEU A 131 -8.42 -6.96 11.21
N SER A 132 -9.04 -7.65 12.16
CA SER A 132 -9.23 -9.11 12.10
C SER A 132 -10.23 -9.57 11.06
N GLN A 133 -11.20 -8.72 10.69
CA GLN A 133 -12.08 -8.98 9.54
C GLN A 133 -11.38 -8.71 8.20
N GLY A 134 -10.22 -8.05 8.22
CA GLY A 134 -9.49 -7.62 7.03
C GLY A 134 -10.24 -6.54 6.24
N TYR A 135 -10.99 -5.67 6.93
CA TYR A 135 -11.62 -4.49 6.30
C TYR A 135 -10.58 -3.41 6.01
N ILE A 136 -9.50 -3.39 6.78
CA ILE A 136 -8.34 -2.55 6.53
C ILE A 136 -7.06 -3.37 6.65
N THR A 137 -6.02 -2.96 5.95
CA THR A 137 -4.66 -3.50 6.13
C THR A 137 -3.72 -2.36 6.51
N LEU A 138 -2.90 -2.59 7.52
CA LEU A 138 -1.88 -1.64 7.95
C LEU A 138 -0.60 -1.86 7.14
N PRO A 139 0.28 -0.84 7.07
CA PRO A 139 1.60 -1.00 6.47
C PRO A 139 2.41 -2.11 7.13
N ASP A 140 3.23 -2.81 6.34
CA ASP A 140 4.07 -3.92 6.81
C ASP A 140 5.00 -3.52 7.96
N ASP A 141 5.54 -2.30 7.93
CA ASP A 141 6.36 -1.78 9.02
C ASP A 141 5.52 -1.70 10.32
N VAL A 142 4.26 -1.21 10.28
CA VAL A 142 3.36 -1.17 11.45
C VAL A 142 3.10 -2.60 11.93
N MET A 143 2.74 -3.48 11.00
CA MET A 143 2.44 -4.89 11.26
C MET A 143 3.63 -5.61 11.89
N THR A 144 4.86 -5.26 11.51
CA THR A 144 6.09 -5.86 12.03
C THR A 144 6.48 -5.29 13.38
N PHE A 145 6.48 -3.96 13.55
CA PHE A 145 7.19 -3.31 14.66
C PHE A 145 6.31 -2.60 15.67
N PHE A 146 5.10 -2.18 15.31
CA PHE A 146 4.30 -1.33 16.19
C PHE A 146 3.98 -2.03 17.52
N GLY A 147 4.31 -1.39 18.64
CA GLY A 147 4.20 -1.91 20.00
C GLY A 147 5.36 -2.80 20.47
N LYS A 148 6.23 -3.30 19.59
CA LYS A 148 7.44 -4.06 19.97
C LYS A 148 8.52 -3.10 20.47
N THR A 149 9.58 -3.58 21.13
CA THR A 149 10.73 -2.76 21.57
C THR A 149 11.77 -2.55 20.48
N PHE A 150 11.92 -3.50 19.57
CA PHE A 150 12.84 -3.42 18.44
C PHE A 150 12.18 -2.64 17.29
N HIS A 151 12.75 -1.50 16.95
CA HIS A 151 12.32 -0.67 15.83
C HIS A 151 13.53 -0.43 14.92
N GLN A 152 13.59 -1.13 13.80
CA GLN A 152 14.53 -0.76 12.74
C GLN A 152 13.80 -0.77 11.42
N ARG A 153 13.45 0.43 10.95
CA ARG A 153 12.94 0.63 9.60
C ARG A 153 14.12 0.62 8.64
N HIS A 154 14.04 -0.21 7.61
CA HIS A 154 14.84 -0.01 6.41
C HIS A 154 14.11 0.99 5.52
N ALA A 155 14.51 2.26 5.52
CA ALA A 155 14.03 3.21 4.52
C ALA A 155 14.44 2.68 3.13
N LYS A 156 13.48 2.15 2.36
CA LYS A 156 13.69 1.80 0.95
C LYS A 156 13.73 3.10 0.16
N VAL A 157 14.92 3.71 0.03
CA VAL A 157 15.16 4.70 -1.02
C VAL A 157 15.12 3.92 -2.34
N PRO A 158 14.29 4.29 -3.33
CA PRO A 158 14.27 3.61 -4.62
C PRO A 158 15.68 3.68 -5.24
N PRO A 159 16.39 2.55 -5.36
CA PRO A 159 17.77 2.56 -5.82
C PRO A 159 17.78 2.92 -7.32
N HIS A 160 18.82 3.65 -7.76
CA HIS A 160 19.02 4.03 -9.17
C HIS A 160 17.98 5.02 -9.73
N THR A 161 17.91 6.20 -9.11
CA THR A 161 17.10 7.31 -9.62
C THR A 161 17.93 8.28 -10.45
N MET A 162 17.40 8.74 -11.60
CA MET A 162 18.08 9.68 -12.50
C MET A 162 17.12 10.74 -13.04
N HIS A 163 17.57 11.98 -13.18
CA HIS A 163 16.79 13.02 -13.85
C HIS A 163 16.95 12.92 -15.36
N LEU A 164 15.88 13.12 -16.15
CA LEU A 164 15.92 12.94 -17.61
C LEU A 164 16.87 13.91 -18.34
N THR A 165 17.29 14.98 -17.68
CA THR A 165 18.30 15.92 -18.21
C THR A 165 19.74 15.43 -18.01
N ASP A 166 19.98 14.34 -17.29
CA ASP A 166 21.31 13.82 -17.04
C ASP A 166 21.90 13.18 -18.31
N SER A 167 23.14 13.53 -18.65
CA SER A 167 23.82 13.04 -19.86
C SER A 167 24.05 11.53 -19.88
N ARG A 168 23.95 10.88 -18.72
CA ARG A 168 24.09 9.43 -18.56
C ARG A 168 22.80 8.66 -18.86
N ILE A 169 21.66 9.34 -19.06
CA ILE A 169 20.36 8.70 -19.31
C ILE A 169 20.42 7.58 -20.37
N PRO A 170 21.00 7.78 -21.57
CA PRO A 170 21.03 6.70 -22.57
C PRO A 170 21.79 5.45 -22.10
N ALA A 171 22.88 5.63 -21.36
CA ALA A 171 23.65 4.52 -20.78
C ALA A 171 22.88 3.85 -19.63
N PHE A 172 22.17 4.64 -18.82
CA PHE A 172 21.33 4.14 -17.74
C PHE A 172 20.16 3.30 -18.26
N LEU A 173 19.50 3.76 -19.32
CA LEU A 173 18.45 3.01 -20.02
C LEU A 173 18.94 1.67 -20.59
N SER A 174 20.16 1.66 -21.11
CA SER A 174 20.79 0.44 -21.65
C SER A 174 21.39 -0.48 -20.58
N SER A 175 21.31 -0.10 -19.30
CA SER A 175 21.92 -0.87 -18.20
C SER A 175 21.05 -2.06 -17.79
N LYS A 176 21.68 -3.02 -17.07
CA LYS A 176 21.02 -4.20 -16.51
C LYS A 176 20.24 -3.94 -15.21
N VAL A 177 20.06 -2.66 -14.84
CA VAL A 177 19.29 -2.29 -13.66
C VAL A 177 17.85 -2.74 -13.86
N LYS A 178 17.32 -3.53 -12.91
CA LYS A 178 15.97 -4.12 -13.01
C LYS A 178 14.86 -3.05 -12.98
N GLU A 179 15.04 -2.03 -12.15
CA GLU A 179 14.06 -0.96 -11.94
C GLU A 179 14.76 0.40 -12.03
N LYS A 180 14.38 1.20 -13.01
CA LYS A 180 15.03 2.46 -13.39
C LYS A 180 14.07 3.61 -13.14
N HIS A 181 14.30 4.37 -12.06
CA HIS A 181 13.47 5.54 -11.73
C HIS A 181 13.96 6.77 -12.48
N ILE A 182 13.08 7.39 -13.27
CA ILE A 182 13.43 8.53 -14.10
C ILE A 182 12.48 9.69 -13.84
N PHE A 183 13.02 10.83 -13.40
CA PHE A 183 12.25 12.07 -13.29
C PHE A 183 12.12 12.73 -14.65
N VAL A 184 10.87 12.94 -15.07
CA VAL A 184 10.51 13.55 -16.35
C VAL A 184 9.88 14.91 -16.11
N PRO A 185 10.57 16.01 -16.46
CA PRO A 185 9.99 17.36 -16.39
C PRO A 185 8.85 17.54 -17.41
N ASP A 186 7.86 18.37 -17.08
CA ASP A 186 6.76 18.68 -18.00
C ASP A 186 7.25 19.28 -19.33
N GLN A 187 8.32 20.09 -19.28
CA GLN A 187 8.93 20.65 -20.48
C GLN A 187 9.39 19.56 -21.45
N PHE A 188 9.81 18.39 -20.97
CA PHE A 188 10.18 17.29 -21.87
C PHE A 188 8.97 16.79 -22.65
N MET A 189 7.84 16.61 -21.97
CA MET A 189 6.61 16.12 -22.58
C MET A 189 6.03 17.14 -23.58
N GLU A 190 6.15 18.43 -23.29
CA GLU A 190 5.85 19.52 -24.22
C GLU A 190 6.77 19.48 -25.47
N GLN A 191 8.07 19.26 -25.29
CA GLN A 191 9.01 19.10 -26.41
C GLN A 191 8.70 17.85 -27.24
N VAL A 192 8.23 16.76 -26.64
CA VAL A 192 7.76 15.58 -27.38
C VAL A 192 6.54 15.92 -28.24
N LYS A 193 5.54 16.63 -27.69
CA LYS A 193 4.37 17.13 -28.46
C LYS A 193 4.80 18.04 -29.62
N ALA A 194 5.74 18.94 -29.37
CA ALA A 194 6.22 19.91 -30.35
C ALA A 194 7.22 19.32 -31.37
N CYS A 195 7.53 18.02 -31.31
CA CYS A 195 8.59 17.40 -32.11
C CYS A 195 9.96 18.09 -31.97
N GLY A 196 10.20 18.68 -30.79
CA GLY A 196 11.35 19.52 -30.49
C GLY A 196 12.60 18.75 -30.06
N SER A 197 13.51 19.50 -29.45
CA SER A 197 14.82 19.00 -29.00
C SER A 197 14.94 19.04 -27.48
N TRP A 198 15.74 18.13 -26.93
CA TRP A 198 16.04 18.05 -25.51
C TRP A 198 17.53 18.25 -25.24
N LEU A 199 17.87 18.84 -24.10
CA LEU A 199 19.25 19.13 -23.69
C LEU A 199 19.68 18.22 -22.55
N LEU A 200 20.88 17.68 -22.66
CA LEU A 200 21.50 16.82 -21.66
C LEU A 200 22.73 17.50 -21.03
N PHE A 201 22.87 17.33 -19.71
CA PHE A 201 23.87 17.99 -18.87
C PHE A 201 24.66 16.96 -18.05
N ASP A 202 25.94 17.24 -17.77
CA ASP A 202 26.81 16.33 -17.01
C ASP A 202 26.56 16.30 -15.49
N ARG A 203 25.75 17.22 -14.96
CA ARG A 203 25.36 17.26 -13.54
C ARG A 203 23.88 17.59 -13.39
N SER A 204 23.27 17.05 -12.34
CA SER A 204 21.86 17.29 -11.99
C SER A 204 21.55 18.78 -11.81
N PRO A 205 20.40 19.29 -12.29
CA PRO A 205 20.08 20.72 -12.34
C PRO A 205 20.03 21.43 -10.96
N HIS A 206 19.94 20.68 -9.86
CA HIS A 206 19.93 21.23 -8.49
C HIS A 206 21.29 21.74 -7.99
N GLN A 207 22.35 21.68 -8.80
CA GLN A 207 23.68 22.22 -8.50
C GLN A 207 24.17 23.23 -9.57
N VAL A 208 23.26 23.92 -10.27
CA VAL A 208 23.62 24.74 -11.42
C VAL A 208 23.85 26.20 -11.03
N SER A 209 25.12 26.58 -10.98
CA SER A 209 25.58 27.93 -11.34
C SER A 209 25.55 28.09 -12.87
N THR A 210 25.45 29.34 -13.34
CA THR A 210 25.17 29.80 -14.73
C THR A 210 26.07 29.29 -15.87
N HIS A 211 26.99 28.34 -15.62
CA HIS A 211 27.94 27.81 -16.59
C HIS A 211 27.92 26.28 -16.73
N SER A 212 26.81 25.58 -16.45
CA SER A 212 26.74 24.15 -16.80
C SER A 212 26.72 23.97 -18.32
N LEU A 213 27.84 23.52 -18.89
CA LEU A 213 28.00 23.28 -20.32
C LEU A 213 26.99 22.21 -20.78
N VAL A 214 26.06 22.60 -21.65
CA VAL A 214 25.21 21.67 -22.41
C VAL A 214 26.12 20.68 -23.13
N LYS A 215 26.03 19.40 -22.80
CA LYS A 215 26.89 18.38 -23.40
C LYS A 215 26.34 17.91 -24.74
N LYS A 216 25.03 17.74 -24.83
CA LYS A 216 24.39 17.12 -25.98
C LYS A 216 22.97 17.61 -26.18
N LYS A 217 22.63 17.95 -27.42
CA LYS A 217 21.27 18.19 -27.89
C LYS A 217 20.76 16.92 -28.59
N VAL A 218 19.59 16.43 -28.21
CA VAL A 218 18.98 15.22 -28.77
C VAL A 218 17.54 15.49 -29.23
N SER A 219 16.97 14.63 -30.07
CA SER A 219 15.54 14.67 -30.38
C SER A 219 14.73 14.24 -29.16
N ALA A 220 13.71 15.02 -28.76
CA ALA A 220 12.84 14.67 -27.64
C ALA A 220 12.07 13.37 -27.93
N ILE A 221 11.51 13.24 -29.14
CA ILE A 221 10.86 12.01 -29.62
C ILE A 221 11.83 10.84 -29.68
N GLY A 222 13.06 11.08 -30.14
CA GLY A 222 14.10 10.04 -30.17
C GLY A 222 14.41 9.48 -28.79
N LEU A 223 14.58 10.36 -27.79
CA LEU A 223 14.80 9.97 -26.40
C LEU A 223 13.56 9.29 -25.78
N MET A 224 12.36 9.77 -26.10
CA MET A 224 11.10 9.13 -25.68
C MET A 224 11.00 7.70 -26.22
N LYS A 225 11.32 7.47 -27.50
CA LYS A 225 11.35 6.11 -28.06
C LYS A 225 12.35 5.20 -27.36
N GLN A 226 13.50 5.73 -26.94
CA GLN A 226 14.47 4.96 -26.15
C GLN A 226 13.93 4.59 -24.76
N LEU A 227 13.26 5.53 -24.08
CA LEU A 227 12.58 5.27 -22.81
C LEU A 227 11.55 4.14 -22.95
N LEU A 228 10.66 4.27 -23.93
CA LEU A 228 9.59 3.31 -24.21
C LEU A 228 10.08 1.94 -24.71
N ALA A 229 11.32 1.87 -25.21
CA ALA A 229 11.95 0.62 -25.62
C ALA A 229 12.70 -0.08 -24.49
N SER A 230 12.90 0.58 -23.35
CA SER A 230 13.67 0.08 -22.22
C SER A 230 12.78 -0.66 -21.23
N GLU A 231 13.29 -1.76 -20.67
CA GLU A 231 12.58 -2.54 -19.67
C GLU A 231 12.76 -1.98 -18.25
N GLY A 232 11.73 -2.16 -17.43
CA GLY A 232 11.75 -1.83 -16.00
C GLY A 232 11.91 -0.34 -15.73
N VAL A 233 11.26 0.51 -16.54
CA VAL A 233 11.32 1.96 -16.40
C VAL A 233 10.13 2.44 -15.57
N VAL A 234 10.40 3.25 -14.55
CA VAL A 234 9.39 3.96 -13.77
C VAL A 234 9.57 5.45 -14.00
N LEU A 235 8.58 6.08 -14.62
CA LEU A 235 8.58 7.51 -14.93
C LEU A 235 7.86 8.27 -13.83
N HIS A 236 8.53 9.30 -13.30
CA HIS A 236 8.02 10.17 -12.25
C HIS A 236 7.81 11.56 -12.85
N PHE A 237 6.55 12.00 -12.88
CA PHE A 237 6.17 13.34 -13.32
C PHE A 237 6.05 14.28 -12.11
N SER A 238 6.57 15.50 -12.27
CA SER A 238 6.67 16.52 -11.22
C SER A 238 7.66 16.19 -10.08
N GLN A 239 8.33 17.22 -9.54
CA GLN A 239 9.30 17.09 -8.44
C GLN A 239 8.65 16.86 -7.06
N VAL A 240 7.31 16.92 -6.99
CA VAL A 240 6.55 16.82 -5.73
C VAL A 240 6.64 15.43 -5.08
N VAL A 241 7.11 14.41 -5.82
CA VAL A 241 7.25 13.02 -5.35
C VAL A 241 8.16 12.87 -4.12
N HIS A 242 9.07 13.82 -3.87
CA HIS A 242 10.02 13.73 -2.75
C HIS A 242 9.58 14.39 -1.44
N ALA A 243 8.52 15.20 -1.44
CA ALA A 243 8.15 15.95 -0.23
C ALA A 243 7.52 15.09 0.87
N ARG A 244 7.11 13.84 0.61
CA ARG A 244 6.50 12.93 1.61
C ARG A 244 6.82 11.44 1.37
N ALA A 245 8.07 11.12 1.05
CA ALA A 245 8.53 9.74 0.85
C ALA A 245 8.45 8.86 2.12
N ASP A 246 8.29 9.47 3.30
CA ASP A 246 8.36 8.75 4.58
C ASP A 246 7.04 8.20 5.10
N ALA A 247 5.91 8.51 4.45
CA ALA A 247 4.58 8.10 4.90
C ALA A 247 4.21 6.68 4.44
N LEU A 248 3.56 5.92 5.33
CA LEU A 248 3.25 4.50 5.14
C LEU A 248 1.81 4.29 4.63
N ASP A 249 1.61 3.38 3.68
CA ASP A 249 0.29 3.18 3.03
C ASP A 249 -0.56 2.12 3.77
N SER A 250 -1.62 2.58 4.43
CA SER A 250 -2.73 1.73 4.89
C SER A 250 -3.78 1.61 3.79
N HIS A 251 -4.55 0.52 3.78
CA HIS A 251 -5.56 0.29 2.74
C HIS A 251 -6.93 -0.02 3.33
N ILE A 252 -7.98 0.59 2.79
CA ILE A 252 -9.36 0.14 2.96
C ILE A 252 -9.64 -0.94 1.92
N GLN A 253 -10.07 -2.13 2.35
CA GLN A 253 -10.44 -3.25 1.48
C GLN A 253 -11.90 -3.09 1.05
N LEU A 254 -12.15 -2.25 0.04
CA LEU A 254 -13.48 -1.76 -0.32
C LEU A 254 -14.45 -2.89 -0.64
N ASP A 255 -13.99 -3.92 -1.34
CA ASP A 255 -14.80 -5.07 -1.71
C ASP A 255 -15.35 -5.79 -0.47
N ARG A 256 -14.51 -5.98 0.56
CA ARG A 256 -14.90 -6.62 1.81
C ARG A 256 -15.84 -5.72 2.62
N VAL A 257 -15.56 -4.42 2.65
CA VAL A 257 -16.37 -3.44 3.38
C VAL A 257 -17.78 -3.40 2.81
N VAL A 258 -17.93 -3.08 1.53
CA VAL A 258 -19.24 -2.92 0.85
C VAL A 258 -20.11 -4.18 0.94
N GLN A 259 -19.50 -5.36 1.01
CA GLN A 259 -20.24 -6.62 1.09
C GLN A 259 -20.67 -7.02 2.51
N ARG A 260 -19.99 -6.54 3.56
CA ARG A 260 -20.09 -7.13 4.90
C ARG A 260 -20.39 -6.15 6.02
N THR A 261 -20.19 -4.85 5.78
CA THR A 261 -20.36 -3.83 6.81
C THR A 261 -20.61 -2.44 6.21
N ASP A 262 -20.88 -1.48 7.08
CA ASP A 262 -20.99 -0.07 6.76
C ASP A 262 -19.61 0.62 6.65
N LEU A 263 -19.43 1.43 5.61
CA LEU A 263 -18.20 2.18 5.33
C LEU A 263 -17.95 3.28 6.36
N ALA A 264 -19.00 3.96 6.83
CA ALA A 264 -18.86 5.05 7.81
C ALA A 264 -18.26 4.55 9.12
N SER A 265 -18.70 3.38 9.57
CA SER A 265 -18.20 2.69 10.77
C SER A 265 -16.71 2.32 10.62
N VAL A 266 -16.32 1.77 9.48
CA VAL A 266 -14.91 1.43 9.19
C VAL A 266 -14.04 2.69 9.16
N CYS A 267 -14.48 3.76 8.48
CA CYS A 267 -13.76 5.04 8.45
C CYS A 267 -13.59 5.65 9.85
N THR A 268 -14.64 5.60 10.68
CA THR A 268 -14.58 6.10 12.07
C THR A 268 -13.52 5.39 12.90
N ILE A 269 -13.47 4.06 12.80
CA ILE A 269 -12.50 3.26 13.55
C ILE A 269 -11.09 3.43 12.95
N LEU A 270 -10.96 3.50 11.62
CA LEU A 270 -9.69 3.69 10.93
C LEU A 270 -9.01 5.02 11.29
N ILE A 271 -9.75 6.13 11.28
CA ILE A 271 -9.20 7.45 11.65
C ILE A 271 -8.60 7.42 13.06
N ARG A 272 -9.31 6.81 14.02
CA ARG A 272 -8.81 6.65 15.38
C ARG A 272 -7.59 5.76 15.43
N LEU A 273 -7.63 4.61 14.75
CA LEU A 273 -6.53 3.63 14.70
C LEU A 273 -5.25 4.27 14.16
N LEU A 274 -5.32 4.94 13.01
CA LEU A 274 -4.16 5.58 12.41
C LEU A 274 -3.65 6.73 13.28
N SER A 275 -4.52 7.59 13.81
CA SER A 275 -4.07 8.65 14.73
C SER A 275 -3.36 8.07 15.96
N GLY A 276 -3.89 6.98 16.55
CA GLY A 276 -3.25 6.32 17.70
C GLY A 276 -1.89 5.71 17.36
N ILE A 277 -1.70 5.23 16.13
CA ILE A 277 -0.41 4.75 15.64
C ILE A 277 0.57 5.93 15.46
N GLU A 278 0.14 7.01 14.80
CA GLU A 278 0.96 8.20 14.54
C GLU A 278 1.41 8.88 15.84
N ASP A 279 0.50 9.00 16.82
CA ASP A 279 0.76 9.62 18.13
C ASP A 279 1.87 8.89 18.91
N VAL A 280 2.04 7.58 18.67
CA VAL A 280 3.00 6.72 19.38
C VAL A 280 4.29 6.51 18.59
N TRP A 281 4.17 6.38 17.27
CA TRP A 281 5.25 5.87 16.42
C TRP A 281 5.92 6.93 15.54
N ASN A 282 5.44 8.18 15.57
CA ASN A 282 6.04 9.35 14.89
C ASN A 282 6.21 9.20 13.35
N TYR A 283 5.50 8.25 12.74
CA TYR A 283 5.42 8.08 11.28
C TYR A 283 4.01 8.36 10.81
N SER A 284 3.86 9.18 9.78
CA SER A 284 2.55 9.43 9.17
C SER A 284 2.08 8.23 8.35
N CYS A 285 0.80 7.93 8.46
CA CYS A 285 0.10 6.96 7.63
C CYS A 285 -0.70 7.69 6.54
N ARG A 286 -0.91 7.01 5.42
CA ARG A 286 -1.79 7.42 4.33
C ARG A 286 -2.88 6.38 4.16
N ILE A 287 -4.00 6.79 3.58
CA ILE A 287 -5.11 5.90 3.26
C ILE A 287 -5.16 5.72 1.74
N LYS A 288 -4.99 4.48 1.29
CA LYS A 288 -5.29 3.99 -0.06
C LYS A 288 -6.57 3.15 -0.04
N VAL A 289 -7.14 2.91 -1.22
CA VAL A 289 -8.24 1.96 -1.39
C VAL A 289 -7.71 0.74 -2.13
N ALA A 290 -8.19 -0.43 -1.77
CA ALA A 290 -7.93 -1.68 -2.47
C ALA A 290 -9.26 -2.34 -2.83
N GLY A 291 -9.23 -3.27 -3.78
CA GLY A 291 -10.42 -4.03 -4.18
C GLY A 291 -11.35 -3.31 -5.16
N TRP A 292 -10.87 -2.29 -5.88
CA TRP A 292 -11.65 -1.58 -6.92
C TRP A 292 -12.20 -2.55 -7.97
N GLU A 293 -11.35 -3.39 -8.57
CA GLU A 293 -11.73 -4.36 -9.60
C GLU A 293 -12.83 -5.31 -9.11
N ALA A 294 -12.66 -5.86 -7.90
CA ALA A 294 -13.62 -6.79 -7.31
C ALA A 294 -14.96 -6.10 -7.03
N THR A 295 -14.92 -4.87 -6.50
CA THR A 295 -16.13 -4.11 -6.19
C THR A 295 -16.90 -3.75 -7.45
N ILE A 296 -16.22 -3.27 -8.50
CA ILE A 296 -16.81 -2.97 -9.80
C ILE A 296 -17.46 -4.22 -10.42
N ALA A 297 -16.77 -5.37 -10.33
CA ALA A 297 -17.29 -6.63 -10.83
C ALA A 297 -18.55 -7.09 -10.06
N HIS A 298 -18.61 -6.91 -8.74
CA HIS A 298 -19.81 -7.20 -7.95
C HIS A 298 -21.02 -6.34 -8.33
N GLN A 299 -20.78 -5.09 -8.74
CA GLN A 299 -21.82 -4.21 -9.29
C GLN A 299 -22.21 -4.59 -10.73
N ARG A 300 -21.61 -5.63 -11.31
CA ARG A 300 -21.82 -6.07 -12.71
C ARG A 300 -21.47 -4.99 -13.72
N ILE A 301 -20.54 -4.11 -13.38
CA ILE A 301 -20.04 -3.05 -14.25
C ILE A 301 -18.82 -3.58 -15.02
N GLY A 302 -18.71 -3.23 -16.31
CA GLY A 302 -17.53 -3.58 -17.10
C GLY A 302 -16.30 -2.80 -16.63
N LEU A 303 -15.21 -3.48 -16.27
CA LEU A 303 -14.02 -2.86 -15.70
C LEU A 303 -13.43 -1.73 -16.56
N HIS A 304 -13.54 -1.87 -17.89
CA HIS A 304 -13.01 -0.92 -18.86
C HIS A 304 -14.09 -0.02 -19.48
N SER A 305 -15.16 0.27 -18.74
CA SER A 305 -16.29 1.11 -19.18
C SER A 305 -16.32 2.47 -18.49
N GLU A 306 -17.02 3.43 -19.08
CA GLU A 306 -17.28 4.74 -18.45
C GLU A 306 -18.03 4.58 -17.12
N ALA A 307 -18.95 3.62 -17.02
CA ALA A 307 -19.65 3.31 -15.78
C ALA A 307 -18.71 2.89 -14.63
N ALA A 308 -17.54 2.29 -14.93
CA ALA A 308 -16.54 1.99 -13.91
C ALA A 308 -15.82 3.25 -13.41
N VAL A 309 -15.58 4.22 -14.30
CA VAL A 309 -15.03 5.53 -13.95
C VAL A 309 -16.01 6.29 -13.05
N ASP A 310 -17.29 6.37 -13.44
CA ASP A 310 -18.34 7.00 -12.65
C ASP A 310 -18.49 6.36 -11.26
N TYR A 311 -18.36 5.03 -11.19
CA TYR A 311 -18.42 4.31 -9.93
C TYR A 311 -17.26 4.70 -9.00
N ILE A 312 -16.03 4.79 -9.52
CA ILE A 312 -14.84 5.20 -8.76
C ILE A 312 -15.00 6.63 -8.24
N GLU A 313 -15.49 7.56 -9.05
CA GLU A 313 -15.70 8.95 -8.62
C GLU A 313 -16.70 9.03 -7.45
N LYS A 314 -17.86 8.37 -7.60
CA LYS A 314 -18.91 8.36 -6.57
C LYS A 314 -18.41 7.73 -5.27
N ALA A 315 -17.80 6.55 -5.35
CA ALA A 315 -17.28 5.84 -4.19
C ALA A 315 -16.13 6.61 -3.52
N SER A 316 -15.24 7.25 -4.29
CA SER A 316 -14.15 8.06 -3.72
C SER A 316 -14.68 9.28 -2.97
N ASN A 317 -15.70 9.95 -3.52
CA ASN A 317 -16.37 11.05 -2.84
C ASN A 317 -17.05 10.61 -1.53
N GLU A 318 -17.73 9.46 -1.54
CA GLU A 318 -18.37 8.87 -0.36
C GLU A 318 -17.35 8.50 0.73
N ILE A 319 -16.25 7.85 0.35
CA ILE A 319 -15.15 7.52 1.28
C ILE A 319 -14.61 8.77 1.95
N ASN A 320 -14.33 9.83 1.18
CA ASN A 320 -13.81 11.08 1.74
C ASN A 320 -14.80 11.74 2.69
N SER A 321 -16.09 11.78 2.34
CA SER A 321 -17.12 12.33 3.22
C SER A 321 -17.19 11.60 4.57
N HIS A 322 -17.06 10.27 4.56
CA HIS A 322 -17.00 9.48 5.79
C HIS A 322 -15.72 9.71 6.60
N LEU A 323 -14.57 9.83 5.94
CA LEU A 323 -13.30 10.12 6.61
C LEU A 323 -13.30 11.52 7.24
N GLU A 324 -13.83 12.53 6.54
CA GLU A 324 -14.00 13.88 7.04
C GLU A 324 -14.93 13.92 8.25
N THR A 325 -16.07 13.25 8.16
CA THR A 325 -17.03 13.14 9.27
C THR A 325 -16.39 12.45 10.48
N ALA A 326 -15.69 11.35 10.25
CA ALA A 326 -14.98 10.60 11.30
C ALA A 326 -13.90 11.44 11.99
N ALA A 327 -13.10 12.19 11.22
CA ALA A 327 -12.08 13.08 11.75
C ALA A 327 -12.69 14.23 12.57
N PHE A 328 -13.73 14.87 12.04
CA PHE A 328 -14.45 15.93 12.74
C PHE A 328 -15.02 15.44 14.08
N GLN A 329 -15.73 14.31 14.09
CA GLN A 329 -16.35 13.74 15.30
C GLN A 329 -15.32 13.27 16.34
N SER A 330 -14.13 12.85 15.90
CA SER A 330 -13.07 12.37 16.80
C SER A 330 -12.08 13.45 17.22
N GLY A 331 -12.15 14.65 16.62
CA GLY A 331 -11.15 15.72 16.81
C GLY A 331 -9.76 15.34 16.30
N LYS A 332 -9.67 14.37 15.39
CA LYS A 332 -8.40 13.89 14.82
C LYS A 332 -8.15 14.50 13.44
N LYS A 333 -6.89 14.47 13.00
CA LYS A 333 -6.54 14.88 11.64
C LYS A 333 -6.91 13.79 10.65
N ILE A 334 -7.30 14.19 9.44
CA ILE A 334 -7.51 13.26 8.33
C ILE A 334 -6.13 12.87 7.78
N PRO A 335 -5.76 11.58 7.77
CA PRO A 335 -4.55 11.12 7.08
C PRO A 335 -4.67 11.36 5.58
N LEU A 336 -3.53 11.62 4.93
CA LEU A 336 -3.54 11.91 3.49
C LEU A 336 -4.10 10.73 2.69
N ARG A 337 -4.91 11.05 1.69
CA ARG A 337 -5.39 10.11 0.69
C ARG A 337 -4.40 9.98 -0.45
N LYS A 338 -4.09 8.76 -0.84
CA LYS A 338 -3.31 8.44 -2.04
C LYS A 338 -4.15 7.57 -2.96
N ALA A 339 -4.23 7.94 -4.24
CA ALA A 339 -4.93 7.13 -5.23
C ALA A 339 -4.20 5.80 -5.47
N SER A 340 -4.95 4.83 -5.93
CA SER A 340 -4.53 3.44 -6.02
C SER A 340 -3.68 3.21 -7.26
N ASP A 341 -2.80 2.20 -7.19
CA ASP A 341 -1.95 1.83 -8.31
C ASP A 341 -2.75 0.90 -9.23
N VAL A 342 -2.80 1.21 -10.52
CA VAL A 342 -3.61 0.47 -11.49
C VAL A 342 -2.70 -0.32 -12.43
N MET A 343 -2.87 -1.64 -12.42
CA MET A 343 -2.17 -2.57 -13.31
C MET A 343 -3.13 -3.62 -13.85
N ASN A 344 -2.80 -4.18 -15.01
CA ASN A 344 -3.53 -5.32 -15.54
C ASN A 344 -3.09 -6.59 -14.79
N ARG A 345 -4.08 -7.35 -14.29
CA ARG A 345 -3.86 -8.60 -13.54
C ARG A 345 -4.28 -9.84 -14.34
N SER A 346 -4.65 -9.66 -15.61
CA SER A 346 -4.98 -10.75 -16.52
C SER A 346 -3.71 -11.52 -16.92
N ALA A 347 -3.86 -12.79 -17.26
CA ALA A 347 -2.80 -13.58 -17.89
C ALA A 347 -2.45 -13.09 -19.31
N TYR A 348 -3.32 -12.28 -19.91
CA TYR A 348 -3.15 -11.72 -21.24
C TYR A 348 -2.81 -10.23 -21.16
N PRO A 349 -1.92 -9.73 -22.03
CA PRO A 349 -1.60 -8.31 -22.10
C PRO A 349 -2.84 -7.45 -22.34
N ALA A 350 -2.91 -6.30 -21.67
CA ALA A 350 -4.03 -5.38 -21.86
C ALA A 350 -3.96 -4.74 -23.26
N THR A 351 -5.10 -4.72 -23.96
CA THR A 351 -5.24 -3.96 -25.20
C THR A 351 -5.05 -2.47 -24.96
N LYS A 352 -4.75 -1.72 -26.01
CA LYS A 352 -4.64 -0.26 -25.95
C LYS A 352 -5.86 0.38 -25.30
N HIS A 353 -7.07 0.03 -25.72
CA HIS A 353 -8.32 0.55 -25.15
C HIS A 353 -8.42 0.30 -23.63
N GLN A 354 -8.04 -0.91 -23.19
CA GLN A 354 -8.04 -1.24 -21.76
C GLN A 354 -7.03 -0.41 -20.97
N GLN A 355 -5.84 -0.16 -21.52
CA GLN A 355 -4.84 0.71 -20.89
C GLN A 355 -5.28 2.18 -20.88
N PHE A 356 -5.98 2.67 -21.92
CA PHE A 356 -6.64 3.98 -21.90
C PHE A 356 -7.62 4.08 -20.72
N SER A 357 -8.48 3.07 -20.57
CA SER A 357 -9.43 3.02 -19.46
C SER A 357 -8.75 2.88 -18.09
N MET A 358 -7.62 2.17 -17.99
CA MET A 358 -6.81 2.13 -16.76
C MET A 358 -6.34 3.53 -16.34
N ILE A 359 -5.87 4.34 -17.30
CA ILE A 359 -5.50 5.73 -17.04
C ILE A 359 -6.72 6.55 -16.58
N ASP A 360 -7.88 6.37 -17.23
CA ASP A 360 -9.11 7.07 -16.85
C ASP A 360 -9.56 6.73 -15.42
N ARG A 361 -9.39 5.48 -14.97
CA ARG A 361 -9.67 5.07 -13.59
C ARG A 361 -8.75 5.73 -12.57
N VAL A 362 -7.44 5.82 -12.85
CA VAL A 362 -6.50 6.55 -11.98
C VAL A 362 -6.86 8.03 -11.91
N MET A 363 -7.15 8.63 -13.06
CA MET A 363 -7.58 10.03 -13.17
C MET A 363 -8.88 10.30 -12.40
N ALA A 364 -9.80 9.35 -12.37
CA ALA A 364 -11.05 9.44 -11.64
C ALA A 364 -10.81 9.48 -10.13
N GLU A 365 -10.04 8.52 -9.59
CA GLU A 365 -9.76 8.46 -8.15
C GLU A 365 -8.93 9.67 -7.70
N GLN A 366 -7.90 10.06 -8.47
CA GLN A 366 -6.95 11.07 -8.02
C GLN A 366 -7.56 12.47 -7.84
N ARG A 367 -8.71 12.76 -8.49
CA ARG A 367 -9.48 13.99 -8.26
C ARG A 367 -10.00 14.11 -6.82
N TYR A 368 -10.02 13.00 -6.09
CA TYR A 368 -10.49 12.89 -4.71
C TYR A 368 -9.36 12.49 -3.74
N THR A 369 -8.10 12.66 -4.11
CA THR A 369 -6.98 12.29 -3.23
C THR A 369 -5.91 13.37 -3.19
N ASP A 370 -5.21 13.49 -2.06
CA ASP A 370 -4.11 14.45 -1.91
C ASP A 370 -2.89 14.09 -2.77
N LEU A 371 -2.69 12.80 -3.04
CA LEU A 371 -1.58 12.26 -3.82
C LEU A 371 -2.10 11.38 -4.95
N GLY A 372 -1.54 11.56 -6.15
CA GLY A 372 -1.85 10.73 -7.31
C GLY A 372 -1.43 9.27 -7.16
N GLY A 373 -2.06 8.42 -7.97
CA GLY A 373 -1.72 7.01 -8.09
C GLY A 373 -0.71 6.76 -9.20
N SER A 374 -0.40 5.48 -9.43
CA SER A 374 0.41 5.05 -10.56
C SER A 374 -0.38 4.21 -11.54
N VAL A 375 0.09 4.14 -12.79
CA VAL A 375 -0.45 3.22 -13.80
C VAL A 375 0.67 2.41 -14.42
N THR A 376 0.45 1.11 -14.57
CA THR A 376 1.33 0.21 -15.31
C THR A 376 0.86 0.15 -16.76
N LEU A 377 1.73 0.54 -17.69
CA LEU A 377 1.51 0.42 -19.13
C LEU A 377 2.35 -0.72 -19.68
N GLU A 378 1.68 -1.64 -20.36
CA GLU A 378 2.29 -2.87 -20.88
C GLU A 378 2.62 -2.74 -22.36
N LYS A 379 3.86 -3.04 -22.71
CA LYS A 379 4.22 -3.29 -24.11
C LYS A 379 3.81 -4.70 -24.50
N SER A 380 3.31 -4.88 -25.71
CA SER A 380 2.96 -6.20 -26.23
C SER A 380 3.16 -6.29 -27.73
N LEU A 381 3.01 -7.48 -28.31
CA LEU A 381 2.98 -7.65 -29.77
C LEU A 381 1.87 -6.84 -30.45
N LEU A 382 0.85 -6.44 -29.68
CA LEU A 382 -0.29 -5.66 -30.16
C LEU A 382 -0.18 -4.16 -29.86
N ILE A 383 0.85 -3.74 -29.10
CA ILE A 383 1.06 -2.34 -28.71
C ILE A 383 2.48 -1.96 -29.10
N GLU A 384 2.58 -1.31 -30.25
CA GLU A 384 3.84 -0.78 -30.74
C GLU A 384 4.32 0.42 -29.91
N THR A 385 5.60 0.78 -30.04
CA THR A 385 6.18 1.95 -29.37
C THR A 385 5.41 3.25 -29.64
N ALA A 386 4.80 3.40 -30.82
CA ALA A 386 3.98 4.56 -31.14
C ALA A 386 2.69 4.62 -30.30
N GLU A 387 2.06 3.48 -30.06
CA GLU A 387 0.83 3.40 -29.27
C GLU A 387 1.09 3.53 -27.78
N LEU A 388 2.19 2.93 -27.30
CA LEU A 388 2.66 3.12 -25.93
C LEU A 388 3.02 4.60 -25.68
N SER A 389 3.58 5.29 -26.69
CA SER A 389 3.79 6.73 -26.62
C SER A 389 2.48 7.49 -26.48
N GLN A 390 1.41 7.11 -27.19
CA GLN A 390 0.10 7.75 -27.05
C GLN A 390 -0.49 7.53 -25.65
N LEU A 391 -0.37 6.32 -25.10
CA LEU A 391 -0.81 6.00 -23.74
C LEU A 391 -0.04 6.83 -22.71
N LEU A 392 1.27 6.93 -22.83
CA LEU A 392 2.11 7.74 -21.94
C LEU A 392 1.76 9.23 -22.03
N MET A 393 1.53 9.75 -23.24
CA MET A 393 1.09 11.13 -23.43
C MET A 393 -0.27 11.40 -22.79
N LYS A 394 -1.21 10.43 -22.86
CA LYS A 394 -2.49 10.51 -22.16
C LYS A 394 -2.28 10.55 -20.65
N ALA A 395 -1.54 9.58 -20.09
CA ALA A 395 -1.28 9.49 -18.65
C ALA A 395 -0.72 10.81 -18.10
N TRP A 396 0.30 11.38 -18.77
CA TRP A 396 0.83 12.69 -18.41
C TRP A 396 -0.22 13.81 -18.52
N SER A 397 -1.00 13.87 -19.61
CA SER A 397 -2.02 14.90 -19.78
C SER A 397 -3.18 14.80 -18.77
N CYS A 398 -3.44 13.59 -18.26
CA CYS A 398 -4.40 13.33 -17.19
C CYS A 398 -3.82 13.63 -15.80
N GLY A 399 -2.54 14.04 -15.70
CA GLY A 399 -1.89 14.36 -14.43
C GLY A 399 -1.46 13.14 -13.61
N VAL A 400 -1.35 11.95 -14.22
CA VAL A 400 -0.84 10.76 -13.53
C VAL A 400 0.62 11.00 -13.14
N LEU A 401 0.94 10.85 -11.85
CA LEU A 401 2.25 11.21 -11.31
C LEU A 401 3.33 10.16 -11.56
N GLU A 402 2.95 8.88 -11.62
CA GLU A 402 3.87 7.78 -11.81
C GLU A 402 3.36 6.81 -12.89
N VAL A 403 4.23 6.47 -13.83
CA VAL A 403 3.93 5.49 -14.88
C VAL A 403 5.00 4.43 -14.89
N GLN A 404 4.61 3.18 -14.67
CA GLN A 404 5.49 2.03 -14.79
C GLN A 404 5.36 1.42 -16.19
N LEU A 405 6.49 1.25 -16.88
CA LEU A 405 6.57 0.61 -18.18
C LEU A 405 7.10 -0.82 -18.02
N VAL A 406 6.31 -1.80 -18.46
CA VAL A 406 6.62 -3.24 -18.38
C VAL A 406 6.52 -3.93 -19.73
#